data_AF-A0A2C9U1R5-F1
#
_entry.id   AF-A0A2C9U1R5-F1
#
_cell.length_a   1.000
_cell.length_b   1.000
_cell.length_c   1.000
_cell.angle_alpha   90.00
_cell.angle_beta   90.00
_cell.angle_gamma   90.00
#
_symmetry.space_group_name_H-M   'P 1'
#
loop_
_entity.id
_entity.type
_entity.pdbx_description
1 polymer ?
#
loop_
_entity_poly.entity_id
_entity_poly.type
_entity_poly.pdbx_seq_one_letter_code
_entity_poly.pdbx_strand_id
1 'polypeptide(L)'
;MSQCLRTLNPPKPLLNNTNLSMPNSTLPSFSSFEPKLKRYPRISGLSAQNQTQKQKLSLDALINSSRKEELLGAIKGSLSNCLSETNLHLTVPGLKSKTRGKVRDIYDGGDYLILVTTDRQSAFDRILASIPFKGQVLNETSLWWFNRTQHITQNAVVSAPDKNVTIAKKCSVFPVEFVVRGYVTGSTDTSLWTVYKSGVRNYCGNALPDGLVKNQKLTVNILTPTTKAADHDVPVTPSEIIEQGLMTQADYDEASRKALSLFGYGQRVALEHGLILVDTKYEFGRSSDGSILLIDEVHTPDSSRYWIAHSYEERFQNGLEPENVDKEFLRLWFKDHCDPYKDEVLPDAPEELVCELSWRYIFLYETITKSKFEVPLLEVNFYAKISYYIMISCNVIWYLHACEMEFHAGPYT
;
A
#
# COMPACT_ATOMS: atom_id res chain seq x y z
N MET A 1 21.41 -2.06 40.23
CA MET A 1 21.98 -3.34 40.68
C MET A 1 20.97 -4.44 40.37
N SER A 2 21.45 -5.53 39.74
CA SER A 2 20.83 -6.85 39.52
C SER A 2 19.55 -6.90 38.66
N GLN A 3 19.57 -7.35 37.38
CA GLN A 3 19.55 -8.77 36.90
C GLN A 3 18.32 -9.54 37.41
N CYS A 4 17.58 -10.36 36.66
CA CYS A 4 17.68 -10.98 35.34
C CYS A 4 16.33 -11.70 35.12
N LEU A 5 15.94 -12.04 33.88
CA LEU A 5 15.45 -13.39 33.52
C LEU A 5 15.16 -13.44 32.00
N ARG A 6 16.11 -14.05 31.29
CA ARG A 6 15.96 -14.64 29.96
C ARG A 6 15.42 -16.05 30.14
N THR A 7 14.48 -16.49 29.30
CA THR A 7 14.06 -17.90 29.23
C THR A 7 14.65 -18.55 27.99
N LEU A 8 15.41 -19.61 28.23
CA LEU A 8 16.10 -20.48 27.26
C LEU A 8 15.18 -21.64 26.83
N ASN A 9 15.22 -22.00 25.55
CA ASN A 9 14.66 -23.26 25.03
C ASN A 9 15.58 -24.46 25.35
N PRO A 10 15.03 -25.68 25.54
CA PRO A 10 15.81 -26.89 25.82
C PRO A 10 16.44 -27.52 24.55
N PRO A 11 17.54 -28.29 24.68
CA PRO A 11 18.28 -28.85 23.55
C PRO A 11 17.64 -30.12 22.97
N LYS A 12 17.73 -30.32 21.64
CA LYS A 12 17.40 -31.57 20.93
C LYS A 12 18.68 -32.36 20.59
N PRO A 13 18.62 -33.71 20.55
CA PRO A 13 19.81 -34.56 20.50
C PRO A 13 20.36 -34.76 19.07
N LEU A 14 21.68 -34.99 19.02
CA LEU A 14 22.45 -35.43 17.87
C LEU A 14 22.07 -36.85 17.44
N LEU A 15 21.79 -37.06 16.15
CA LEU A 15 21.85 -38.37 15.51
C LEU A 15 22.55 -38.29 14.15
N ASN A 16 23.39 -39.29 13.92
CA ASN A 16 24.46 -39.40 12.94
C ASN A 16 24.01 -39.62 11.50
N ASN A 17 24.91 -39.21 10.61
CA ASN A 17 25.09 -39.63 9.21
C ASN A 17 24.80 -41.11 8.93
N THR A 18 24.04 -41.35 7.85
CA THR A 18 24.28 -42.49 6.96
C THR A 18 24.11 -42.06 5.51
N ASN A 19 25.21 -42.19 4.75
CA ASN A 19 25.30 -42.08 3.30
C ASN A 19 24.37 -43.09 2.61
N LEU A 20 23.57 -42.65 1.64
CA LEU A 20 23.09 -43.51 0.55
C LEU A 20 23.04 -42.71 -0.76
N SER A 21 23.71 -43.29 -1.76
CA SER A 21 23.93 -42.80 -3.11
C SER A 21 22.73 -43.02 -4.06
N MET A 22 22.56 -42.06 -4.97
CA MET A 22 21.76 -41.92 -6.20
C MET A 22 21.25 -43.20 -6.90
N PRO A 23 20.19 -43.09 -7.74
CA PRO A 23 20.47 -42.86 -9.16
C PRO A 23 19.55 -41.88 -9.89
N ASN A 24 20.13 -41.33 -10.97
CA ASN A 24 19.56 -40.49 -12.02
C ASN A 24 18.18 -40.94 -12.53
N SER A 25 17.28 -39.97 -12.73
CA SER A 25 16.17 -40.10 -13.68
C SER A 25 16.06 -38.85 -14.54
N THR A 26 16.47 -39.00 -15.79
CA THR A 26 16.20 -38.16 -16.94
C THR A 26 14.69 -37.95 -17.13
N LEU A 27 14.27 -36.69 -17.28
CA LEU A 27 12.94 -36.33 -17.78
C LEU A 27 13.09 -35.65 -19.15
N PRO A 28 12.30 -36.06 -20.17
CA PRO A 28 12.48 -35.63 -21.55
C PRO A 28 11.89 -34.24 -21.83
N SER A 29 12.55 -33.57 -22.77
CA SER A 29 12.14 -32.32 -23.42
C SER A 29 10.73 -32.42 -24.02
N PHE A 30 9.83 -31.53 -23.62
CA PHE A 30 8.59 -31.28 -24.36
C PHE A 30 8.74 -30.06 -25.26
N SER A 31 8.58 -30.35 -26.55
CA SER A 31 8.59 -29.48 -27.70
C SER A 31 7.49 -28.42 -27.66
N SER A 32 7.91 -27.19 -28.00
CA SER A 32 7.19 -26.16 -28.76
C SER A 32 5.77 -26.49 -29.23
N PHE A 33 4.78 -25.79 -28.68
CA PHE A 33 3.46 -25.61 -29.28
C PHE A 33 3.30 -24.15 -29.70
N GLU A 34 3.46 -23.89 -30.99
CA GLU A 34 3.00 -22.65 -31.63
C GLU A 34 1.48 -22.70 -31.88
N PRO A 35 0.70 -21.67 -31.49
CA PRO A 35 -0.63 -21.48 -32.01
C PRO A 35 -0.62 -20.65 -33.29
N LYS A 36 -1.14 -21.25 -34.36
CA LYS A 36 -1.38 -20.69 -35.69
C LYS A 36 -2.08 -19.31 -35.65
N LEU A 37 -1.44 -18.29 -36.23
CA LEU A 37 -2.08 -17.01 -36.53
C LEU A 37 -3.25 -17.19 -37.53
N LYS A 38 -4.46 -16.87 -37.09
CA LYS A 38 -5.60 -16.63 -38.00
C LYS A 38 -5.46 -15.23 -38.62
N ARG A 39 -5.34 -15.18 -39.94
CA ARG A 39 -5.45 -13.96 -40.76
C ARG A 39 -6.88 -13.42 -40.68
N TYR A 40 -7.04 -12.17 -40.22
CA TYR A 40 -8.26 -11.38 -40.40
C TYR A 40 -8.12 -10.45 -41.62
N PRO A 41 -9.21 -10.13 -42.32
CA PRO A 41 -9.15 -9.41 -43.60
C PRO A 41 -8.78 -7.93 -43.41
N ARG A 42 -8.08 -7.37 -44.41
CA ARG A 42 -7.81 -5.93 -44.55
C ARG A 42 -9.13 -5.16 -44.63
N ILE A 43 -9.37 -4.27 -43.67
CA ILE A 43 -10.33 -3.18 -43.82
C ILE A 43 -9.55 -1.92 -44.18
N SER A 44 -9.78 -1.45 -45.39
CA SER A 44 -9.28 -0.19 -45.95
C SER A 44 -9.95 1.01 -45.29
N GLY A 45 -9.09 1.93 -44.82
CA GLY A 45 -9.28 3.38 -44.65
C GLY A 45 -10.69 3.94 -44.43
N LEU A 46 -10.98 4.30 -43.18
CA LEU A 46 -11.85 5.41 -42.81
C LEU A 46 -11.24 6.15 -41.61
N SER A 47 -10.69 7.34 -41.90
CA SER A 47 -10.37 8.47 -41.00
C SER A 47 -9.94 8.18 -39.55
N ALA A 48 -8.64 7.96 -39.34
CA ALA A 48 -8.00 7.89 -38.01
C ALA A 48 -7.68 9.26 -37.37
N GLN A 49 -8.29 10.36 -37.83
CA GLN A 49 -7.93 11.72 -37.37
C GLN A 49 -8.91 12.33 -36.35
N ASN A 50 -10.10 11.75 -36.15
CA ASN A 50 -11.13 12.34 -35.26
C ASN A 50 -11.34 11.64 -33.91
N GLN A 51 -10.54 10.62 -33.57
CA GLN A 51 -10.59 9.95 -32.25
C GLN A 51 -9.38 10.23 -31.36
N THR A 52 -8.28 10.75 -31.91
CA THR A 52 -7.01 10.97 -31.20
C THR A 52 -6.93 12.32 -30.46
N GLN A 53 -7.97 13.16 -30.58
CA GLN A 53 -8.02 14.50 -29.99
C GLN A 53 -8.84 14.58 -28.69
N LYS A 54 -9.51 13.48 -28.31
CA LYS A 54 -10.12 13.32 -26.97
C LYS A 54 -9.15 12.55 -26.08
N GLN A 55 -8.69 13.18 -25.01
CA GLN A 55 -7.79 12.69 -23.94
C GLN A 55 -6.28 12.78 -24.20
N LYS A 56 -5.77 14.00 -24.41
CA LYS A 56 -4.40 14.37 -24.03
C LYS A 56 -4.49 15.51 -22.99
N LEU A 57 -4.94 15.19 -21.79
CA LEU A 57 -5.07 16.15 -20.68
C LEU A 57 -3.82 16.07 -19.82
N SER A 58 -2.83 16.95 -20.03
CA SER A 58 -1.68 17.11 -19.13
C SER A 58 -2.15 17.32 -17.68
N LEU A 59 -1.29 17.03 -16.70
CA LEU A 59 -1.60 17.37 -15.31
C LEU A 59 -1.99 18.85 -15.21
N ASP A 60 -1.35 19.75 -15.96
CA ASP A 60 -1.69 21.17 -16.03
C ASP A 60 -3.13 21.45 -16.50
N ALA A 61 -3.65 20.66 -17.45
CA ALA A 61 -5.02 20.81 -17.92
C ALA A 61 -6.05 20.22 -16.93
N LEU A 62 -5.66 19.23 -16.13
CA LEU A 62 -6.46 18.72 -15.00
C LEU A 62 -6.37 19.64 -13.78
N ILE A 63 -5.22 20.29 -13.59
CA ILE A 63 -4.94 21.32 -12.59
C ILE A 63 -5.83 22.54 -12.83
N ASN A 64 -5.96 23.00 -14.07
CA ASN A 64 -6.76 24.19 -14.41
C ASN A 64 -8.27 23.91 -14.52
N SER A 65 -8.77 22.87 -13.85
CA SER A 65 -10.20 22.55 -13.83
C SER A 65 -10.92 23.31 -12.72
N SER A 66 -12.18 23.70 -12.97
CA SER A 66 -13.07 24.28 -11.94
C SER A 66 -13.22 23.38 -10.71
N ARG A 67 -13.01 22.06 -10.89
CA ARG A 67 -12.99 21.08 -9.80
C ARG A 67 -11.78 21.25 -8.87
N LYS A 68 -10.59 21.57 -9.38
CA LYS A 68 -9.42 21.85 -8.53
C LYS A 68 -9.67 23.10 -7.67
N GLU A 69 -10.21 24.16 -8.26
CA GLU A 69 -10.51 25.41 -7.53
C GLU A 69 -11.52 25.18 -6.40
N GLU A 70 -12.61 24.45 -6.68
CA GLU A 70 -13.61 24.03 -5.68
C GLU A 70 -12.94 23.28 -4.52
N LEU A 71 -12.12 22.28 -4.83
CA LEU A 71 -11.41 21.48 -3.84
C LEU A 71 -10.42 22.31 -3.03
N LEU A 72 -9.61 23.16 -3.66
CA LEU A 72 -8.63 24.00 -2.98
C LEU A 72 -9.29 24.94 -1.98
N GLY A 73 -10.47 25.48 -2.27
CA GLY A 73 -11.25 26.27 -1.31
C GLY A 73 -11.59 25.47 -0.05
N ALA A 74 -12.12 24.25 -0.22
CA ALA A 74 -12.46 23.37 0.90
C ALA A 74 -11.23 22.89 1.69
N ILE A 75 -10.13 22.58 1.00
CA ILE A 75 -8.87 22.15 1.60
C ILE A 75 -8.29 23.26 2.47
N LYS A 76 -8.21 24.49 1.95
CA LYS A 76 -7.73 25.66 2.71
C LYS A 76 -8.59 25.91 3.96
N GLY A 77 -9.91 25.80 3.83
CA GLY A 77 -10.84 25.91 4.96
C GLY A 77 -10.69 24.81 6.03
N SER A 78 -9.97 23.72 5.71
CA SER A 78 -9.81 22.55 6.60
C SER A 78 -8.40 22.41 7.18
N LEU A 79 -7.48 23.33 6.90
CA LEU A 79 -6.09 23.25 7.39
C LEU A 79 -6.01 23.10 8.92
N SER A 80 -6.86 23.81 9.65
CA SER A 80 -6.95 23.74 11.12
C SER A 80 -7.80 22.60 11.68
N ASN A 81 -8.44 21.81 10.81
CA ASN A 81 -9.40 20.76 11.19
C ASN A 81 -8.98 19.36 10.68
N CYS A 82 -7.68 19.11 10.62
CA CYS A 82 -7.15 17.79 10.27
C CYS A 82 -7.32 16.78 11.41
N LEU A 83 -7.69 15.55 11.09
CA LEU A 83 -7.72 14.45 12.06
C LEU A 83 -6.29 13.97 12.33
N SER A 84 -5.62 14.53 13.33
CA SER A 84 -4.22 14.19 13.64
C SER A 84 -4.08 13.07 14.68
N GLU A 85 -5.10 12.83 15.51
CA GLU A 85 -5.10 11.81 16.55
C GLU A 85 -6.54 11.48 17.01
N THR A 86 -6.74 10.25 17.46
CA THR A 86 -7.97 9.77 18.10
C THR A 86 -7.69 9.14 19.45
N ASN A 87 -8.69 9.01 20.33
CA ASN A 87 -8.57 8.45 21.67
C ASN A 87 -9.78 7.57 21.99
N LEU A 88 -10.16 6.71 21.05
CA LEU A 88 -11.40 5.93 21.12
C LEU A 88 -11.44 4.95 22.30
N HIS A 89 -10.29 4.45 22.74
CA HIS A 89 -10.18 3.65 23.96
C HIS A 89 -10.67 4.36 25.24
N LEU A 90 -10.80 5.70 25.23
CA LEU A 90 -11.35 6.47 26.34
C LEU A 90 -12.87 6.70 26.23
N THR A 91 -13.43 6.58 25.03
CA THR A 91 -14.82 6.97 24.73
C THR A 91 -15.71 5.84 24.25
N VAL A 92 -15.14 4.74 23.76
CA VAL A 92 -15.86 3.57 23.25
C VAL A 92 -15.61 2.39 24.20
N PRO A 93 -16.64 1.92 24.93
CA PRO A 93 -16.53 0.75 25.80
C PRO A 93 -16.02 -0.46 25.03
N GLY A 94 -15.06 -1.18 25.63
CA GLY A 94 -14.56 -2.44 25.08
C GLY A 94 -13.31 -2.35 24.20
N LEU A 95 -12.89 -1.14 23.79
CA LEU A 95 -11.58 -0.95 23.17
C LEU A 95 -10.48 -0.97 24.25
N LYS A 96 -9.58 -1.94 24.19
CA LYS A 96 -8.63 -2.24 25.29
C LYS A 96 -7.40 -1.36 25.27
N SER A 97 -6.89 -1.04 24.08
CA SER A 97 -5.61 -0.34 23.91
C SER A 97 -5.57 0.45 22.61
N LYS A 98 -4.68 1.45 22.56
CA LYS A 98 -4.35 2.22 21.37
C LYS A 98 -2.90 1.98 20.98
N THR A 99 -2.66 1.66 19.72
CA THR A 99 -1.34 1.71 19.09
C THR A 99 -1.34 2.84 18.08
N ARG A 100 -0.42 3.81 18.24
CA ARG A 100 -0.25 4.91 17.29
C ARG A 100 0.80 4.55 16.25
N GLY A 101 0.38 4.26 15.03
CA GLY A 101 1.27 4.13 13.88
C GLY A 101 1.56 5.49 13.25
N LYS A 102 2.41 5.50 12.20
CA LYS A 102 2.76 6.73 11.46
C LYS A 102 1.51 7.44 10.92
N VAL A 103 0.58 6.69 10.34
CA VAL A 103 -0.63 7.21 9.68
C VAL A 103 -1.94 6.74 10.33
N ARG A 104 -1.97 5.56 10.96
CA ARG A 104 -3.19 5.01 11.57
C ARG A 104 -3.09 4.99 13.08
N ASP A 105 -4.21 5.27 13.74
CA ASP A 105 -4.44 4.88 15.13
C ASP A 105 -5.20 3.55 15.13
N ILE A 106 -4.67 2.57 15.85
CA ILE A 106 -5.16 1.18 15.86
C ILE A 106 -5.67 0.84 17.24
N TYR A 107 -6.89 0.31 17.32
CA TYR A 107 -7.50 -0.11 18.57
C TYR A 107 -7.82 -1.59 18.57
N ASP A 108 -7.49 -2.25 19.68
CA ASP A 108 -7.75 -3.68 19.88
C ASP A 108 -9.15 -3.89 20.47
N GLY A 109 -10.03 -4.48 19.66
CA GLY A 109 -11.39 -4.88 20.05
C GLY A 109 -11.51 -6.37 20.40
N GLY A 110 -10.41 -7.11 20.58
CA GLY A 110 -10.42 -8.56 20.75
C GLY A 110 -10.13 -9.28 19.44
N ASP A 111 -11.18 -9.79 18.79
CA ASP A 111 -11.07 -10.51 17.50
C ASP A 111 -10.95 -9.58 16.29
N TYR A 112 -11.24 -8.29 16.50
CA TYR A 112 -11.20 -7.26 15.48
C TYR A 112 -10.26 -6.11 15.88
N LEU A 113 -9.71 -5.46 14.87
CA LEU A 113 -8.98 -4.21 14.99
C LEU A 113 -9.81 -3.07 14.39
N ILE A 114 -9.84 -1.95 15.08
CA ILE A 114 -10.42 -0.70 14.56
C ILE A 114 -9.25 0.16 14.09
N LEU A 115 -9.20 0.39 12.78
CA LEU A 115 -8.14 1.14 12.11
C LEU A 115 -8.69 2.52 11.75
N VAL A 116 -8.20 3.57 12.41
CA VAL A 116 -8.54 4.96 12.07
C VAL A 116 -7.41 5.56 11.27
N THR A 117 -7.64 5.83 9.99
CA THR A 117 -6.68 6.46 9.09
C THR A 117 -6.71 7.97 9.29
N THR A 118 -5.61 8.51 9.78
CA THR A 118 -5.47 9.93 10.14
C THR A 118 -4.92 10.76 8.98
N ASP A 119 -4.98 12.07 9.14
CA ASP A 119 -4.45 13.05 8.19
C ASP A 119 -2.94 13.27 8.32
N ARG A 120 -2.26 12.54 9.22
CA ARG A 120 -0.81 12.64 9.41
C ARG A 120 -0.09 12.19 8.14
N GLN A 121 0.82 13.03 7.66
CA GLN A 121 1.75 12.69 6.59
C GLN A 121 3.13 12.44 7.17
N SER A 122 3.68 11.27 6.86
CA SER A 122 5.04 10.91 7.23
C SER A 122 5.95 10.70 6.03
N ALA A 123 7.22 11.05 6.22
CA ALA A 123 8.37 10.62 5.43
C ALA A 123 9.64 10.78 6.30
N PHE A 124 10.75 10.14 5.91
CA PHE A 124 12.00 10.15 6.69
C PHE A 124 11.79 9.69 8.15
N ASP A 125 10.86 8.75 8.35
CA ASP A 125 10.45 8.23 9.66
C ASP A 125 9.92 9.27 10.66
N ARG A 126 9.52 10.43 10.16
CA ARG A 126 8.95 11.53 10.94
C ARG A 126 7.57 11.92 10.41
N ILE A 127 6.74 12.47 11.29
CA ILE A 127 5.49 13.14 10.89
C ILE A 127 5.89 14.55 10.44
N LEU A 128 5.62 14.87 9.17
CA LEU A 128 6.03 16.13 8.54
C LEU A 128 4.94 17.19 8.57
N ALA A 129 3.68 16.78 8.45
CA ALA A 129 2.53 17.67 8.40
C ALA A 129 1.23 16.90 8.66
N SER A 130 0.12 17.62 8.85
CA SER A 130 -1.23 17.07 8.69
C SER A 130 -1.81 17.58 7.37
N ILE A 131 -2.36 16.68 6.57
CA ILE A 131 -2.84 16.95 5.22
C ILE A 131 -4.36 16.81 5.22
N PRO A 132 -5.14 17.87 4.97
CA PRO A 132 -6.59 17.79 5.01
C PRO A 132 -7.12 16.66 4.14
N PHE A 133 -8.10 15.93 4.67
CA PHE A 133 -8.82 14.85 3.97
C PHE A 133 -7.98 13.63 3.57
N LYS A 134 -6.68 13.60 3.89
CA LYS A 134 -5.79 12.50 3.54
C LYS A 134 -6.29 11.16 4.08
N GLY A 135 -6.67 11.12 5.35
CA GLY A 135 -7.11 9.89 6.00
C GLY A 135 -8.33 9.27 5.33
N GLN A 136 -9.28 10.12 4.92
CA GLN A 136 -10.46 9.73 4.17
C GLN A 136 -10.07 9.15 2.81
N VAL A 137 -9.26 9.89 2.04
CA VAL A 137 -8.78 9.46 0.72
C VAL A 137 -8.11 8.08 0.78
N LEU A 138 -7.15 7.91 1.70
CA LEU A 138 -6.39 6.66 1.80
C LEU A 138 -7.28 5.46 2.15
N ASN A 139 -8.21 5.66 3.08
CA ASN A 139 -9.11 4.60 3.53
C ASN A 139 -10.13 4.24 2.43
N GLU A 140 -10.77 5.22 1.80
CA GLU A 140 -11.72 4.97 0.70
C GLU A 140 -11.04 4.37 -0.54
N THR A 141 -9.82 4.82 -0.90
CA THR A 141 -9.02 4.19 -1.96
C THR A 141 -8.74 2.72 -1.63
N SER A 142 -8.30 2.42 -0.40
CA SER A 142 -8.02 1.04 0.01
C SER A 142 -9.27 0.16 -0.03
N LEU A 143 -10.40 0.65 0.50
CA LEU A 143 -11.69 -0.07 0.48
C LEU A 143 -12.14 -0.38 -0.95
N TRP A 144 -11.98 0.57 -1.87
CA TRP A 144 -12.26 0.35 -3.29
C TRP A 144 -11.39 -0.77 -3.86
N TRP A 145 -10.08 -0.76 -3.60
CA TRP A 145 -9.17 -1.81 -4.06
C TRP A 145 -9.42 -3.17 -3.42
N PHE A 146 -9.69 -3.22 -2.12
CA PHE A 146 -10.06 -4.44 -1.41
C PHE A 146 -11.26 -5.11 -2.08
N ASN A 147 -12.30 -4.33 -2.42
CA ASN A 147 -13.45 -4.84 -3.15
C ASN A 147 -13.09 -5.31 -4.58
N ARG A 148 -12.31 -4.52 -5.31
CA ARG A 148 -11.91 -4.84 -6.70
C ARG A 148 -10.99 -6.05 -6.81
N THR A 149 -10.32 -6.46 -5.73
CA THR A 149 -9.31 -7.53 -5.72
C THR A 149 -9.72 -8.80 -4.97
N GLN A 150 -10.97 -8.89 -4.49
CA GLN A 150 -11.50 -10.08 -3.79
C GLN A 150 -11.36 -11.38 -4.60
N HIS A 151 -11.41 -11.29 -5.93
CA HIS A 151 -11.23 -12.42 -6.85
C HIS A 151 -9.77 -12.92 -6.93
N ILE A 152 -8.81 -12.17 -6.39
CA ILE A 152 -7.37 -12.52 -6.34
C ILE A 152 -7.01 -13.05 -4.95
N THR A 153 -7.43 -12.34 -3.91
CA THR A 153 -7.19 -12.74 -2.51
C THR A 153 -8.27 -12.20 -1.60
N GLN A 154 -8.57 -12.96 -0.54
CA GLN A 154 -9.35 -12.44 0.57
C GLN A 154 -8.57 -11.35 1.31
N ASN A 155 -9.29 -10.45 1.97
CA ASN A 155 -8.74 -9.38 2.79
C ASN A 155 -9.38 -9.39 4.19
N ALA A 156 -8.77 -8.65 5.12
CA ALA A 156 -9.22 -8.62 6.50
C ALA A 156 -10.40 -7.67 6.79
N VAL A 157 -10.88 -6.88 5.81
CA VAL A 157 -11.94 -5.89 6.04
C VAL A 157 -13.26 -6.59 6.42
N VAL A 158 -13.89 -6.09 7.47
CA VAL A 158 -15.21 -6.55 7.96
C VAL A 158 -16.25 -5.47 7.68
N SER A 159 -15.95 -4.22 8.02
CA SER A 159 -16.84 -3.08 7.76
C SER A 159 -16.06 -1.76 7.77
N ALA A 160 -16.69 -0.70 7.25
CA ALA A 160 -16.14 0.66 7.24
C ALA A 160 -17.22 1.64 7.73
N PRO A 161 -17.33 1.86 9.06
CA PRO A 161 -18.44 2.61 9.64
C PRO A 161 -18.35 4.13 9.44
N ASP A 162 -17.16 4.64 9.14
CA ASP A 162 -16.92 6.02 8.72
C ASP A 162 -15.84 6.00 7.63
N LYS A 163 -15.75 7.06 6.83
CA LYS A 163 -14.83 7.14 5.70
C LYS A 163 -13.36 7.13 6.11
N ASN A 164 -13.03 7.45 7.36
CA ASN A 164 -11.68 7.32 7.92
C ASN A 164 -11.43 5.99 8.64
N VAL A 165 -12.44 5.11 8.74
CA VAL A 165 -12.41 3.96 9.66
C VAL A 165 -12.61 2.66 8.90
N THR A 166 -11.74 1.69 9.20
CA THR A 166 -11.90 0.30 8.78
C THR A 166 -11.89 -0.61 10.01
N ILE A 167 -12.90 -1.47 10.15
CA ILE A 167 -12.89 -2.58 11.11
C ILE A 167 -12.38 -3.81 10.35
N ALA A 168 -11.34 -4.43 10.87
CA ALA A 168 -10.67 -5.57 10.24
C ALA A 168 -10.52 -6.76 11.20
N LYS A 169 -10.51 -7.98 10.66
CA LYS A 169 -10.16 -9.20 11.41
C LYS A 169 -8.73 -9.08 11.92
N LYS A 170 -8.52 -9.45 13.19
CA LYS A 170 -7.17 -9.54 13.75
C LYS A 170 -6.42 -10.71 13.14
N CYS A 171 -5.21 -10.44 12.65
CA CYS A 171 -4.35 -11.44 12.01
C CYS A 171 -2.98 -11.48 12.69
N SER A 172 -2.31 -12.63 12.64
CA SER A 172 -0.88 -12.72 12.89
C SER A 172 -0.13 -12.22 11.66
N VAL A 173 0.42 -11.01 11.74
CA VAL A 173 1.07 -10.33 10.60
C VAL A 173 2.38 -11.00 10.26
N PHE A 174 2.63 -11.28 8.98
CA PHE A 174 3.95 -11.71 8.54
C PHE A 174 4.94 -10.55 8.65
N PRO A 175 6.14 -10.74 9.22
CA PRO A 175 7.13 -9.67 9.40
C PRO A 175 7.90 -9.33 8.10
N VAL A 176 7.20 -9.35 6.97
CA VAL A 176 7.73 -9.12 5.62
C VAL A 176 6.80 -8.17 4.88
N GLU A 177 7.37 -7.13 4.27
CA GLU A 177 6.66 -6.26 3.34
C GLU A 177 6.96 -6.69 1.91
N PHE A 178 5.92 -6.92 1.13
CA PHE A 178 6.03 -7.38 -0.25
C PHE A 178 6.02 -6.18 -1.18
N VAL A 179 7.19 -5.56 -1.37
CA VAL A 179 7.33 -4.46 -2.34
C VAL A 179 7.44 -5.04 -3.75
N VAL A 180 6.49 -4.68 -4.62
CA VAL A 180 6.49 -5.06 -6.04
C VAL A 180 6.82 -3.84 -6.89
N ARG A 181 7.71 -4.01 -7.86
CA ARG A 181 8.18 -2.92 -8.74
C ARG A 181 7.98 -3.25 -10.21
N GLY A 182 7.47 -2.29 -10.97
CA GLY A 182 7.37 -2.36 -12.43
C GLY A 182 8.32 -1.42 -13.16
N TYR A 183 9.02 -0.53 -12.45
CA TYR A 183 9.87 0.51 -13.04
C TYR A 183 11.13 0.74 -12.21
N VAL A 184 12.21 1.14 -12.89
CA VAL A 184 13.53 1.45 -12.32
C VAL A 184 13.56 2.89 -11.82
N THR A 185 12.94 3.18 -10.68
CA THR A 185 12.81 4.55 -10.17
C THR A 185 13.06 4.68 -8.66
N GLY A 186 12.82 5.89 -8.13
CA GLY A 186 12.89 6.29 -6.73
C GLY A 186 14.19 7.03 -6.35
N SER A 187 14.15 7.64 -5.17
CA SER A 187 15.20 8.51 -4.63
C SER A 187 15.67 8.11 -3.22
N THR A 188 15.11 7.04 -2.66
CA THR A 188 15.46 6.49 -1.34
C THR A 188 16.49 5.38 -1.47
N ASP A 189 17.22 5.08 -0.40
CA ASP A 189 18.31 4.09 -0.43
C ASP A 189 17.85 2.67 -0.80
N THR A 190 16.59 2.34 -0.53
CA THR A 190 15.96 1.06 -0.87
C THR A 190 15.24 1.06 -2.23
N SER A 191 15.25 2.19 -2.96
CA SER A 191 14.60 2.29 -4.27
C SER A 191 15.44 1.62 -5.37
N LEU A 192 14.77 1.00 -6.34
CA LEU A 192 15.43 0.22 -7.37
C LEU A 192 16.44 1.04 -8.18
N TRP A 193 16.12 2.30 -8.51
CA TRP A 193 17.07 3.15 -9.23
C TRP A 193 18.32 3.46 -8.40
N THR A 194 18.17 3.80 -7.13
CA THR A 194 19.30 4.18 -6.27
C THR A 194 20.26 2.99 -6.08
N VAL A 195 19.70 1.80 -5.82
CA VAL A 195 20.46 0.54 -5.71
C VAL A 195 21.12 0.16 -7.03
N TYR A 196 20.40 0.25 -8.16
CA TYR A 196 20.97 -0.09 -9.46
C TYR A 196 22.10 0.89 -9.87
N LYS A 197 21.92 2.19 -9.61
CA LYS A 197 22.90 3.24 -9.90
C LYS A 197 24.18 3.07 -9.06
N SER A 198 24.11 2.51 -7.86
CA SER A 198 25.29 2.22 -7.03
C SER A 198 26.08 0.99 -7.48
N GLY A 199 25.65 0.32 -8.55
CA GLY A 199 26.36 -0.83 -9.15
C GLY A 199 25.79 -2.19 -8.76
N VAL A 200 24.72 -2.24 -7.96
CA VAL A 200 24.09 -3.52 -7.59
C VAL A 200 23.36 -4.11 -8.81
N ARG A 201 23.60 -5.40 -9.07
CA ARG A 201 22.98 -6.17 -10.18
C ARG A 201 22.23 -7.41 -9.72
N ASN A 202 22.28 -7.74 -8.44
CA ASN A 202 21.38 -8.70 -7.82
C ASN A 202 20.70 -7.99 -6.65
N TYR A 203 19.39 -7.77 -6.75
CA TYR A 203 18.63 -7.08 -5.72
C TYR A 203 17.48 -7.94 -5.23
N CYS A 204 17.51 -8.30 -3.94
CA CYS A 204 16.55 -9.20 -3.31
C CYS A 204 16.37 -10.54 -4.07
N GLY A 205 17.44 -11.07 -4.67
CA GLY A 205 17.40 -12.31 -5.46
C GLY A 205 17.03 -12.12 -6.93
N ASN A 206 16.78 -10.89 -7.39
CA ASN A 206 16.51 -10.59 -8.80
C ASN A 206 17.79 -10.17 -9.52
N ALA A 207 18.15 -10.88 -10.58
CA ALA A 207 19.20 -10.46 -11.50
C ALA A 207 18.70 -9.27 -12.35
N LEU A 208 19.41 -8.15 -12.29
CA LEU A 208 19.12 -6.94 -13.04
C LEU A 208 20.07 -6.86 -14.24
N PRO A 209 19.56 -6.74 -15.47
CA PRO A 209 20.42 -6.60 -16.64
C PRO A 209 21.18 -5.27 -16.62
N ASP A 210 22.33 -5.24 -17.28
CA ASP A 210 23.04 -3.99 -17.53
C ASP A 210 22.28 -3.09 -18.51
N GLY A 211 22.61 -1.80 -18.48
CA GLY A 211 22.03 -0.79 -19.37
C GLY A 211 20.66 -0.25 -18.96
N LEU A 212 20.09 -0.66 -17.83
CA LEU A 212 18.87 -0.02 -17.31
C LEU A 212 19.11 1.47 -17.03
N VAL A 213 18.12 2.30 -17.37
CA VAL A 213 18.14 3.75 -17.12
C VAL A 213 17.04 4.16 -16.15
N LYS A 214 17.16 5.34 -15.55
CA LYS A 214 16.17 5.87 -14.59
C LYS A 214 14.80 5.95 -15.25
N ASN A 215 13.76 5.57 -14.51
CA ASN A 215 12.35 5.55 -14.88
C ASN A 215 11.98 4.54 -15.97
N GLN A 216 12.89 3.66 -16.38
CA GLN A 216 12.60 2.62 -17.36
C GLN A 216 11.60 1.59 -16.82
N LYS A 217 10.64 1.18 -17.66
CA LYS A 217 9.75 0.04 -17.38
C LYS A 217 10.53 -1.28 -17.39
N LEU A 218 10.34 -2.10 -16.37
CA LEU A 218 10.88 -3.45 -16.31
C LEU A 218 10.16 -4.39 -17.29
N THR A 219 10.89 -5.39 -17.79
CA THR A 219 10.32 -6.43 -18.67
C THR A 219 9.33 -7.32 -17.91
N VAL A 220 9.61 -7.58 -16.63
CA VAL A 220 8.76 -8.30 -15.70
C VAL A 220 8.71 -7.56 -14.37
N ASN A 221 7.57 -7.61 -13.69
CA ASN A 221 7.46 -7.08 -12.34
C ASN A 221 8.31 -7.93 -11.39
N ILE A 222 9.03 -7.28 -10.48
CA ILE A 222 9.91 -7.95 -9.52
C ILE A 222 9.44 -7.72 -8.09
N LEU A 223 9.69 -8.70 -7.23
CA LEU A 223 9.52 -8.59 -5.78
C LEU A 223 10.85 -8.20 -5.14
N THR A 224 10.83 -7.14 -4.32
CA THR A 224 11.99 -6.71 -3.54
C THR A 224 11.57 -6.60 -2.07
N PRO A 225 11.33 -7.73 -1.40
CA PRO A 225 10.77 -7.71 -0.06
C PRO A 225 11.71 -7.05 0.94
N THR A 226 11.12 -6.50 2.00
CA THR A 226 11.83 -5.93 3.14
C THR A 226 11.35 -6.56 4.44
N THR A 227 12.24 -6.65 5.44
CA THR A 227 11.82 -7.02 6.80
C THR A 227 11.30 -5.79 7.54
N LYS A 228 10.26 -5.95 8.35
CA LYS A 228 9.86 -4.93 9.32
C LYS A 228 10.84 -4.90 10.50
N ALA A 229 11.86 -4.05 10.44
CA ALA A 229 12.72 -3.78 11.59
C ALA A 229 12.23 -2.55 12.37
N ALA A 230 12.68 -2.40 13.62
CA ALA A 230 12.26 -1.30 14.50
C ALA A 230 12.68 0.09 13.98
N ASP A 231 13.85 0.17 13.31
CA ASP A 231 14.46 1.45 12.94
C ASP A 231 14.30 1.81 11.45
N HIS A 232 14.36 0.83 10.54
CA HIS A 232 14.16 1.02 9.10
C HIS A 232 13.92 -0.32 8.38
N ASP A 233 13.17 -0.29 7.27
CA ASP A 233 12.94 -1.49 6.46
C ASP A 233 14.22 -1.93 5.74
N VAL A 234 14.61 -3.20 5.90
CA VAL A 234 15.84 -3.76 5.33
C VAL A 234 15.50 -4.68 4.15
N PRO A 235 16.06 -4.47 2.95
CA PRO A 235 15.90 -5.38 1.82
C PRO A 235 16.38 -6.79 2.16
N VAL A 236 15.58 -7.80 1.80
CA VAL A 236 15.86 -9.20 2.12
C VAL A 236 15.59 -10.09 0.89
N THR A 237 16.29 -11.21 0.79
CA THR A 237 16.06 -12.22 -0.25
C THR A 237 15.02 -13.24 0.19
N PRO A 238 14.37 -13.96 -0.75
CA PRO A 238 13.47 -15.07 -0.42
C PRO A 238 14.13 -16.12 0.49
N SER A 239 15.37 -16.52 0.22
CA SER A 239 16.10 -17.52 1.03
C SER A 239 16.31 -17.05 2.46
N GLU A 240 16.71 -15.79 2.66
CA GLU A 240 16.92 -15.21 3.99
C GLU A 240 15.61 -15.16 4.81
N ILE A 241 14.47 -14.86 4.17
CA ILE A 241 13.15 -14.87 4.83
C ILE A 241 12.86 -16.25 5.43
N ILE A 242 13.14 -17.32 4.69
CA ILE A 242 12.89 -18.70 5.12
C ILE A 242 13.90 -19.13 6.18
N GLU A 243 15.19 -18.85 5.96
CA GLU A 243 16.28 -19.20 6.90
C GLU A 243 16.12 -18.53 8.27
N GLN A 244 15.62 -17.29 8.29
CA GLN A 244 15.33 -16.56 9.53
C GLN A 244 14.01 -16.99 10.19
N GLY A 245 13.23 -17.88 9.57
CA GLY A 245 11.94 -18.34 10.09
C GLY A 245 10.85 -17.27 10.10
N LEU A 246 11.00 -16.21 9.28
CA LEU A 246 10.01 -15.13 9.18
C LEU A 246 8.73 -15.62 8.50
N MET A 247 8.85 -16.55 7.56
CA MET A 247 7.76 -17.24 6.88
C MET A 247 8.16 -18.68 6.55
N THR A 248 7.18 -19.57 6.36
CA THR A 248 7.45 -20.86 5.72
C THR A 248 7.56 -20.68 4.19
N GLN A 249 8.19 -21.64 3.50
CA GLN A 249 8.29 -21.60 2.03
C GLN A 249 6.91 -21.50 1.37
N ALA A 250 5.95 -22.32 1.82
CA ALA A 250 4.60 -22.34 1.27
C ALA A 250 3.89 -20.99 1.43
N ASP A 251 4.06 -20.34 2.58
CA ASP A 251 3.44 -19.04 2.86
C ASP A 251 4.04 -17.93 2.03
N TYR A 252 5.37 -17.93 1.91
CA TYR A 252 6.08 -16.97 1.09
C TYR A 252 5.67 -17.09 -0.38
N ASP A 253 5.59 -18.31 -0.90
CA ASP A 253 5.18 -18.57 -2.29
C ASP A 253 3.74 -18.13 -2.55
N GLU A 254 2.82 -18.38 -1.61
CA GLU A 254 1.43 -17.92 -1.71
C GLU A 254 1.33 -16.40 -1.67
N ALA A 255 1.95 -15.74 -0.67
CA ALA A 255 1.93 -14.29 -0.53
C ALA A 255 2.61 -13.59 -1.70
N SER A 256 3.74 -14.11 -2.19
CA SER A 256 4.46 -13.59 -3.37
C SER A 256 3.61 -13.63 -4.63
N ARG A 257 2.95 -14.78 -4.87
CA ARG A 257 2.05 -14.94 -6.02
C ARG A 257 0.83 -14.01 -5.94
N LYS A 258 0.25 -13.83 -4.75
CA LYS A 258 -0.82 -12.85 -4.50
C LYS A 258 -0.34 -11.42 -4.75
N ALA A 259 0.81 -11.02 -4.20
CA ALA A 259 1.38 -9.68 -4.38
C ALA A 259 1.62 -9.33 -5.86
N LEU A 260 2.24 -10.24 -6.62
CA LEU A 260 2.47 -10.07 -8.06
C LEU A 260 1.15 -9.99 -8.85
N SER A 261 0.17 -10.82 -8.50
CA SER A 261 -1.16 -10.81 -9.15
C SER A 261 -1.94 -9.52 -8.87
N LEU A 262 -1.94 -9.07 -7.61
CA LEU A 262 -2.51 -7.79 -7.20
C LEU A 262 -1.86 -6.64 -7.96
N PHE A 263 -0.53 -6.66 -8.10
CA PHE A 263 0.20 -5.58 -8.78
C PHE A 263 -0.09 -5.56 -10.27
N GLY A 264 -0.08 -6.72 -10.93
CA GLY A 264 -0.43 -6.83 -12.34
C GLY A 264 -1.87 -6.39 -12.63
N TYR A 265 -2.82 -6.72 -11.75
CA TYR A 265 -4.20 -6.23 -11.84
C TYR A 265 -4.28 -4.71 -11.63
N GLY A 266 -3.63 -4.20 -10.58
CA GLY A 266 -3.57 -2.78 -10.26
C GLY A 266 -2.98 -1.94 -11.39
N GLN A 267 -1.92 -2.44 -12.05
CA GLN A 267 -1.32 -1.79 -13.22
C GLN A 267 -2.29 -1.68 -14.39
N ARG A 268 -3.07 -2.73 -14.68
CA ARG A 268 -4.07 -2.70 -15.76
C ARG A 268 -5.15 -1.66 -15.49
N VAL A 269 -5.76 -1.72 -14.30
CA VAL A 269 -6.84 -0.80 -13.90
C VAL A 269 -6.34 0.64 -13.82
N ALA A 270 -5.15 0.88 -13.26
CA ALA A 270 -4.55 2.21 -13.24
C ALA A 270 -4.37 2.76 -14.66
N LEU A 271 -3.85 1.95 -15.58
CA LEU A 271 -3.62 2.36 -16.97
C LEU A 271 -4.92 2.68 -17.70
N GLU A 272 -5.94 1.84 -17.55
CA GLU A 272 -7.31 2.10 -18.05
C GLU A 272 -7.85 3.43 -17.53
N HIS A 273 -7.44 3.84 -16.34
CA HIS A 273 -7.89 5.05 -15.68
C HIS A 273 -6.98 6.27 -15.92
N GLY A 274 -5.91 6.14 -16.71
CA GLY A 274 -5.01 7.23 -17.08
C GLY A 274 -3.78 7.40 -16.18
N LEU A 275 -3.50 6.41 -15.32
CA LEU A 275 -2.38 6.40 -14.38
C LEU A 275 -1.44 5.20 -14.64
N ILE A 276 -0.20 5.29 -14.19
CA ILE A 276 0.73 4.17 -14.15
C ILE A 276 0.98 3.84 -12.69
N LEU A 277 0.68 2.60 -12.28
CA LEU A 277 1.12 2.07 -11.00
C LEU A 277 2.56 1.58 -11.13
N VAL A 278 3.48 2.27 -10.45
CA VAL A 278 4.93 2.20 -10.67
C VAL A 278 5.57 1.15 -9.78
N ASP A 279 5.28 1.23 -8.48
CA ASP A 279 5.60 0.27 -7.46
C ASP A 279 4.59 0.38 -6.32
N THR A 280 4.49 -0.67 -5.50
CA THR A 280 3.63 -0.69 -4.32
C THR A 280 4.15 -1.64 -3.27
N LYS A 281 3.74 -1.43 -2.03
CA LYS A 281 3.94 -2.33 -0.90
C LYS A 281 2.65 -3.08 -0.57
N TYR A 282 2.75 -4.36 -0.22
CA TYR A 282 1.66 -5.12 0.38
C TYR A 282 2.10 -5.73 1.70
N GLU A 283 1.11 -5.99 2.56
CA GLU A 283 1.28 -6.78 3.75
C GLU A 283 0.23 -7.87 3.81
N PHE A 284 0.60 -9.00 4.40
CA PHE A 284 -0.28 -10.13 4.60
C PHE A 284 -0.27 -10.56 6.06
N GLY A 285 -1.38 -11.14 6.50
CA GLY A 285 -1.49 -11.75 7.82
C GLY A 285 -2.18 -13.10 7.75
N ARG A 286 -1.85 -13.97 8.70
CA ARG A 286 -2.56 -15.23 8.93
C ARG A 286 -3.73 -15.00 9.87
N SER A 287 -4.93 -15.36 9.43
CA SER A 287 -6.12 -15.34 10.27
C SER A 287 -6.16 -16.54 11.23
N SER A 288 -7.14 -16.57 12.14
CA SER A 288 -7.34 -17.68 13.08
C SER A 288 -7.66 -19.02 12.42
N ASP A 289 -8.23 -19.03 11.22
CA ASP A 289 -8.51 -20.25 10.45
C ASP A 289 -7.31 -20.73 9.60
N GLY A 290 -6.19 -20.01 9.65
CA GLY A 290 -4.96 -20.32 8.93
C GLY A 290 -4.85 -19.68 7.54
N SER A 291 -5.90 -19.05 7.01
CA SER A 291 -5.87 -18.38 5.71
C SER A 291 -4.97 -17.14 5.70
N ILE A 292 -4.31 -16.91 4.56
CA ILE A 292 -3.51 -15.70 4.31
C ILE A 292 -4.42 -14.61 3.75
N LEU A 293 -4.62 -13.55 4.53
CA LEU A 293 -5.43 -12.39 4.17
C LEU A 293 -4.54 -11.21 3.78
N LEU A 294 -4.97 -10.46 2.77
CA LEU A 294 -4.43 -9.13 2.49
C LEU A 294 -4.87 -8.17 3.61
N ILE A 295 -3.92 -7.48 4.20
CA ILE A 295 -4.16 -6.53 5.29
C ILE A 295 -3.65 -5.15 4.89
N ASP A 296 -3.55 -4.25 5.86
CA ASP A 296 -2.95 -2.93 5.72
C ASP A 296 -3.74 -2.00 4.77
N GLU A 297 -3.05 -1.26 3.91
CA GLU A 297 -3.64 -0.41 2.87
C GLU A 297 -3.17 -0.88 1.48
N VAL A 298 -3.93 -0.58 0.44
CA VAL A 298 -3.69 -1.11 -0.91
C VAL A 298 -3.79 0.00 -1.94
N HIS A 299 -2.72 0.17 -2.73
CA HIS A 299 -2.72 1.03 -3.93
C HIS A 299 -3.09 2.49 -3.65
N THR A 300 -2.72 2.98 -2.47
CA THR A 300 -2.89 4.37 -2.06
C THR A 300 -1.67 5.21 -2.47
N PRO A 301 -1.75 6.55 -2.48
CA PRO A 301 -0.58 7.41 -2.67
C PRO A 301 0.50 7.29 -1.57
N ASP A 302 0.17 6.72 -0.40
CA ASP A 302 1.16 6.49 0.67
C ASP A 302 1.89 5.15 0.50
N SER A 303 1.20 4.11 -0.01
CA SER A 303 1.75 2.77 -0.25
C SER A 303 2.39 2.57 -1.63
N SER A 304 2.12 3.48 -2.56
CA SER A 304 2.38 3.26 -3.99
C SER A 304 2.80 4.53 -4.71
N ARG A 305 3.66 4.38 -5.72
CA ARG A 305 3.99 5.45 -6.66
C ARG A 305 3.06 5.42 -7.86
N TYR A 306 2.54 6.59 -8.23
CA TYR A 306 1.65 6.78 -9.37
C TYR A 306 2.16 7.87 -10.29
N TRP A 307 2.21 7.56 -11.58
CA TRP A 307 2.51 8.53 -12.63
C TRP A 307 1.32 8.80 -13.54
N ILE A 308 1.34 9.95 -14.20
CA ILE A 308 0.36 10.32 -15.22
C ILE A 308 0.71 9.62 -16.53
N ALA A 309 -0.15 8.68 -16.96
CA ALA A 309 0.18 7.72 -18.01
C ALA A 309 0.51 8.35 -19.36
N HIS A 310 -0.25 9.34 -19.79
CA HIS A 310 -0.09 9.96 -21.12
C HIS A 310 1.16 10.84 -21.22
N SER A 311 1.76 11.24 -20.10
CA SER A 311 2.99 12.06 -20.06
C SER A 311 4.25 11.21 -20.09
N TYR A 312 4.16 9.94 -19.65
CA TYR A 312 5.32 9.12 -19.31
C TYR A 312 6.27 8.90 -20.49
N GLU A 313 5.76 8.49 -21.65
CA GLU A 313 6.60 8.11 -22.79
C GLU A 313 7.41 9.31 -23.33
N GLU A 314 6.75 10.45 -23.51
CA GLU A 314 7.39 11.69 -23.96
C GLU A 314 8.45 12.16 -22.96
N ARG A 315 8.14 12.13 -21.66
CA ARG A 315 9.09 12.54 -20.62
C ARG A 315 10.27 11.59 -20.52
N PHE A 316 10.03 10.29 -20.60
CA PHE A 316 11.08 9.27 -20.58
C PHE A 316 12.04 9.41 -21.76
N GLN A 317 11.53 9.59 -22.98
CA GLN A 317 12.36 9.79 -24.19
C GLN A 317 13.22 11.06 -24.12
N ASN A 318 12.73 12.10 -23.43
CA ASN A 318 13.44 13.36 -23.22
C ASN A 318 14.33 13.36 -21.95
N GLY A 319 14.43 12.24 -21.23
CA GLY A 319 15.23 12.15 -20.00
C GLY A 319 14.68 12.97 -18.83
N LEU A 320 13.39 13.28 -18.84
CA LEU A 320 12.69 14.04 -17.80
C LEU A 320 12.07 13.11 -16.74
N GLU A 321 11.93 13.60 -15.50
CA GLU A 321 11.19 12.88 -14.46
C GLU A 321 9.71 12.75 -14.83
N PRO A 322 9.07 11.58 -14.66
CA PRO A 322 7.64 11.41 -14.85
C PRO A 322 6.81 12.35 -13.97
N GLU A 323 5.65 12.75 -14.47
CA GLU A 323 4.68 13.48 -13.65
C GLU A 323 4.09 12.55 -12.61
N ASN A 324 4.30 12.85 -11.33
CA ASN A 324 3.86 12.06 -10.18
C ASN A 324 2.68 12.70 -9.45
N VAL A 325 1.93 11.87 -8.74
CA VAL A 325 0.78 12.29 -7.90
C VAL A 325 1.05 12.01 -6.41
N ASP A 326 2.09 11.26 -6.10
CA ASP A 326 2.46 10.89 -4.74
C ASP A 326 3.23 12.00 -4.00
N LYS A 327 3.63 11.71 -2.77
CA LYS A 327 4.32 12.63 -1.84
C LYS A 327 5.79 12.93 -2.18
N GLU A 328 6.31 12.54 -3.34
CA GLU A 328 7.72 12.76 -3.67
C GLU A 328 8.11 14.24 -3.67
N PHE A 329 7.24 15.13 -4.14
CA PHE A 329 7.52 16.57 -4.12
C PHE A 329 7.62 17.14 -2.70
N LEU A 330 6.84 16.61 -1.75
CA LEU A 330 6.98 16.95 -0.32
C LEU A 330 8.37 16.51 0.18
N ARG A 331 8.81 15.29 -0.17
CA ARG A 331 10.14 14.80 0.21
C ARG A 331 11.26 15.69 -0.32
N LEU A 332 11.16 16.10 -1.59
CA LEU A 332 12.15 16.97 -2.22
C LEU A 332 12.19 18.34 -1.55
N TRP A 333 11.03 18.94 -1.27
CA TRP A 333 10.96 20.21 -0.54
C TRP A 333 11.71 20.14 0.80
N PHE A 334 11.45 19.11 1.63
CA PHE A 334 12.18 18.97 2.90
C PHE A 334 13.69 18.76 2.69
N LYS A 335 14.12 17.94 1.73
CA LYS A 335 15.55 17.76 1.42
C LYS A 335 16.25 19.05 0.97
N ASP A 336 15.53 19.94 0.30
CA ASP A 336 16.08 21.20 -0.19
C ASP A 336 16.13 22.29 0.90
N HIS A 337 15.39 22.12 2.00
CA HIS A 337 15.23 23.13 3.06
C HIS A 337 15.78 22.71 4.43
N CYS A 338 16.14 21.43 4.63
CA CYS A 338 16.73 20.90 5.87
C CYS A 338 17.46 19.56 5.62
N ASP A 339 18.20 19.05 6.61
CA ASP A 339 18.61 17.63 6.67
C ASP A 339 17.55 16.86 7.48
N PRO A 340 16.53 16.24 6.83
CA PRO A 340 15.39 15.67 7.54
C PRO A 340 15.76 14.48 8.45
N TYR A 341 16.95 13.90 8.25
CA TYR A 341 17.45 12.79 9.04
C TYR A 341 18.25 13.23 10.28
N LYS A 342 18.79 14.45 10.29
CA LYS A 342 19.69 14.91 11.35
C LYS A 342 19.19 16.12 12.11
N ASP A 343 18.43 17.00 11.46
CA ASP A 343 17.97 18.22 12.10
C ASP A 343 16.95 17.90 13.19
N GLU A 344 17.15 18.41 14.41
CA GLU A 344 16.25 18.15 15.53
C GLU A 344 14.84 18.69 15.26
N VAL A 345 14.74 19.88 14.66
CA VAL A 345 13.50 20.56 14.32
C VAL A 345 13.42 20.71 12.81
N LEU A 346 12.32 20.25 12.22
CA LEU A 346 12.05 20.45 10.80
C LEU A 346 11.28 21.76 10.59
N PRO A 347 11.49 22.47 9.45
CA PRO A 347 10.63 23.58 9.09
C PRO A 347 9.20 23.10 8.86
N ASP A 348 8.21 23.95 9.16
CA ASP A 348 6.82 23.66 8.82
C ASP A 348 6.62 23.59 7.31
N ALA A 349 5.84 22.62 6.84
CA ALA A 349 5.47 22.55 5.44
C ALA A 349 4.58 23.76 5.06
N PRO A 350 4.90 24.52 4.00
CA PRO A 350 4.09 25.65 3.56
C PRO A 350 2.64 25.24 3.27
N GLU A 351 1.68 26.10 3.57
CA GLU A 351 0.26 25.81 3.34
C GLU A 351 -0.04 25.41 1.88
N GLU A 352 0.61 26.05 0.92
CA GLU A 352 0.48 25.73 -0.50
C GLU A 352 0.93 24.30 -0.81
N LEU A 353 2.01 23.85 -0.16
CA LEU A 353 2.55 22.49 -0.31
C LEU A 353 1.58 21.45 0.30
N VAL A 354 1.02 21.77 1.47
CA VAL A 354 -0.01 20.95 2.14
C VAL A 354 -1.28 20.86 1.30
N CYS A 355 -1.74 21.98 0.76
CA CYS A 355 -2.95 22.05 -0.07
C CYS A 355 -2.77 21.30 -1.38
N GLU A 356 -1.62 21.46 -2.04
CA GLU A 356 -1.29 20.73 -3.27
C GLU A 356 -1.24 19.22 -3.01
N LEU A 357 -0.68 18.78 -1.88
CA LEU A 357 -0.65 17.35 -1.53
C LEU A 357 -2.06 16.78 -1.31
N SER A 358 -2.91 17.48 -0.56
CA SER A 358 -4.30 17.08 -0.35
C SER A 358 -5.05 16.99 -1.69
N TRP A 359 -4.89 17.99 -2.56
CA TRP A 359 -5.48 17.99 -3.89
C TRP A 359 -5.01 16.80 -4.73
N ARG A 360 -3.69 16.51 -4.77
CA ARG A 360 -3.15 15.37 -5.52
C ARG A 360 -3.70 14.04 -5.02
N TYR A 361 -3.86 13.89 -3.71
CA TYR A 361 -4.43 12.68 -3.11
C TYR A 361 -5.89 12.50 -3.54
N ILE A 362 -6.69 13.57 -3.46
CA ILE A 362 -8.07 13.57 -3.95
C ILE A 362 -8.12 13.28 -5.45
N PHE A 363 -7.25 13.91 -6.24
CA PHE A 363 -7.14 13.68 -7.68
C PHE A 363 -6.84 12.21 -8.00
N LEU A 364 -5.90 11.59 -7.27
CA LEU A 364 -5.62 10.16 -7.43
C LEU A 364 -6.86 9.32 -7.10
N TYR A 365 -7.51 9.58 -5.98
CA TYR A 365 -8.75 8.89 -5.59
C TYR A 365 -9.81 9.02 -6.69
N GLU A 366 -10.12 10.22 -7.15
CA GLU A 366 -11.15 10.45 -8.16
C GLU A 366 -10.78 9.79 -9.49
N THR A 367 -9.50 9.83 -9.84
CA THR A 367 -8.99 9.23 -11.08
C THR A 367 -9.06 7.70 -11.05
N ILE A 368 -8.62 7.09 -9.95
CA ILE A 368 -8.54 5.62 -9.83
C ILE A 368 -9.89 4.99 -9.55
N THR A 369 -10.76 5.64 -8.79
CA THR A 369 -12.09 5.09 -8.45
C THR A 369 -13.16 5.49 -9.45
N LYS A 370 -12.89 6.49 -10.31
CA LYS A 370 -13.87 7.16 -11.18
C LYS A 370 -15.07 7.71 -10.41
N SER A 371 -14.89 8.00 -9.13
CA SER A 371 -15.91 8.53 -8.23
C SER A 371 -15.51 9.92 -7.75
N LYS A 372 -16.49 10.82 -7.56
CA LYS A 372 -16.22 12.17 -7.04
C LYS A 372 -15.92 12.09 -5.54
N PHE A 373 -14.90 12.81 -5.08
CA PHE A 373 -14.58 12.92 -3.68
C PHE A 373 -15.61 13.77 -2.96
N GLU A 374 -16.18 13.21 -1.89
CA GLU A 374 -17.17 13.87 -1.06
C GLU A 374 -16.47 14.63 0.07
N VAL A 375 -16.44 15.95 -0.07
CA VAL A 375 -15.88 16.87 0.93
C VAL A 375 -16.76 16.86 2.19
N PRO A 376 -16.19 16.55 3.37
CA PRO A 376 -16.91 16.64 4.64
C PRO A 376 -17.36 18.07 4.98
N LEU A 377 -18.48 18.19 5.69
CA LEU A 377 -18.96 19.48 6.20
C LEU A 377 -18.04 20.01 7.31
N LEU A 378 -17.56 21.25 7.16
CA LEU A 378 -16.58 21.89 8.05
C LEU A 378 -17.05 22.05 9.50
N GLU A 379 -18.36 22.14 9.73
CA GLU A 379 -18.96 22.36 11.05
C GLU A 379 -18.94 21.12 11.96
N VAL A 380 -18.48 19.97 11.45
CA VAL A 380 -18.48 18.73 12.20
C VAL A 380 -17.15 18.56 12.92
N ASN A 381 -17.20 18.41 14.25
CA ASN A 381 -16.08 17.88 15.00
C ASN A 381 -15.81 16.43 14.55
N PHE A 382 -14.80 16.23 13.70
CA PHE A 382 -14.45 14.94 13.11
C PHE A 382 -14.27 13.84 14.16
N TYR A 383 -13.62 14.18 15.28
CA TYR A 383 -13.42 13.25 16.38
C TYR A 383 -14.75 12.78 16.97
N ALA A 384 -15.66 13.71 17.27
CA ALA A 384 -16.96 13.39 17.84
C ALA A 384 -17.81 12.53 16.87
N LYS A 385 -17.78 12.86 15.58
CA LYS A 385 -18.44 12.10 14.52
C LYS A 385 -17.91 10.67 14.44
N ILE A 386 -16.58 10.49 14.37
CA ILE A 386 -15.94 9.18 14.29
C ILE A 386 -16.25 8.35 15.55
N SER A 387 -16.15 8.95 16.73
CA SER A 387 -16.47 8.27 17.99
C SER A 387 -17.92 7.78 18.02
N TYR A 388 -18.86 8.59 17.50
CA TYR A 388 -20.27 8.22 17.43
C TYR A 388 -20.54 7.05 16.48
N TYR A 389 -20.02 7.09 15.25
CA TYR A 389 -20.22 6.01 14.28
C TYR A 389 -19.60 4.70 14.73
N ILE A 390 -18.40 4.75 15.32
CA ILE A 390 -17.73 3.55 15.86
C ILE A 390 -18.52 2.97 17.03
N MET A 391 -19.03 3.80 17.94
CA MET A 391 -19.85 3.32 19.05
C MET A 391 -21.09 2.55 18.57
N ILE A 392 -21.78 3.04 17.54
CA ILE A 392 -22.94 2.35 16.95
C ILE A 392 -22.51 1.02 16.32
N SER A 393 -21.47 1.02 15.50
CA SER A 393 -21.03 -0.18 14.78
C SER A 393 -20.43 -1.24 15.69
N CYS A 394 -19.66 -0.84 16.71
CA CYS A 394 -19.19 -1.75 17.74
C CYS A 394 -20.37 -2.36 18.49
N ASN A 395 -21.37 -1.59 18.90
CA ASN A 395 -22.56 -2.17 19.55
C ASN A 395 -23.25 -3.22 18.67
N VAL A 396 -23.35 -3.01 17.36
CA VAL A 396 -23.94 -4.01 16.44
C VAL A 396 -23.04 -5.25 16.30
N ILE A 397 -21.73 -5.08 16.10
CA ILE A 397 -20.80 -6.22 15.96
C ILE A 397 -20.73 -7.03 17.26
N TRP A 398 -20.70 -6.35 18.40
CA TRP A 398 -20.61 -6.96 19.71
C TRP A 398 -21.92 -7.66 20.08
N TYR A 399 -23.06 -7.08 19.70
CA TYR A 399 -24.38 -7.71 19.84
C TYR A 399 -24.51 -8.96 18.97
N LEU A 400 -24.09 -8.90 17.70
CA LEU A 400 -24.12 -10.07 16.81
C LEU A 400 -23.20 -11.19 17.31
N HIS A 401 -22.00 -10.85 17.80
CA HIS A 401 -21.08 -11.84 18.38
C HIS A 401 -21.63 -12.43 19.69
N ALA A 402 -22.30 -11.61 20.53
CA ALA A 402 -22.98 -12.10 21.73
C ALA A 402 -24.13 -13.06 21.39
N CYS A 403 -24.95 -12.74 20.37
CA CYS A 403 -26.02 -13.61 19.90
C CYS A 403 -25.50 -14.92 19.27
N GLU A 404 -24.38 -14.89 18.53
CA GLU A 404 -23.74 -16.11 18.00
C GLU A 404 -23.18 -16.99 19.13
N MET A 405 -22.60 -16.40 20.17
CA MET A 405 -22.14 -17.16 21.35
C MET A 405 -23.31 -17.74 22.16
N GLU A 406 -24.44 -17.04 22.29
CA GLU A 406 -25.66 -17.57 22.92
C GLU A 406 -26.31 -18.69 22.10
N PHE A 407 -26.24 -18.64 20.77
CA PHE A 407 -26.75 -19.71 19.90
C PHE A 407 -25.89 -20.98 19.94
N HIS A 408 -24.57 -20.84 20.14
CA HIS A 408 -23.66 -21.98 20.28
C HIS A 408 -23.56 -22.51 21.72
N ALA A 409 -23.95 -21.72 22.72
CA ALA A 409 -24.26 -22.20 24.06
C ALA A 409 -25.70 -22.75 24.10
N GLY A 410 -25.94 -23.87 23.39
CA GLY A 410 -27.22 -24.60 23.50
C GLY A 410 -27.58 -24.91 24.96
N PRO A 411 -28.87 -25.11 25.29
CA PRO A 411 -29.32 -25.23 26.67
C PRO A 411 -28.64 -26.43 27.32
N TYR A 412 -27.81 -26.16 28.32
CA TYR A 412 -27.33 -27.17 29.24
C TYR A 412 -28.56 -27.77 29.94
N THR A 413 -28.83 -29.05 29.65
CA THR A 413 -29.70 -29.93 30.43
C THR A 413 -29.14 -30.18 31.82
#